data_AF-A0A916R3V1-F1
#
_entry.id   AF-A0A916R3V1-F1
#
_cell.length_a   1.000
_cell.length_b   1.000
_cell.length_c   1.000
_cell.angle_alpha   90.00
_cell.angle_beta   90.00
_cell.angle_gamma   90.00
#
_symmetry.space_group_name_H-M   'P 1'
#
loop_
_entity.id
_entity.type
_entity.pdbx_description
1 polymer ?
#
loop_
_entity_poly.entity_id
_entity_poly.type
_entity_poly.pdbx_seq_one_letter_code
_entity_poly.pdbx_strand_id
1 'polypeptide(L)'
;MHYSVNSTRWKLFNSLKTKGLEVTIGSGGQTKFNRRKQQLPKAHCIDAACVGEVNQLNFQTTQALVAICKGQGGRQKAAVNKYGYPIRYNPLKPIKGWNSGDLALNIETGEVGRVNPRSKSNSFNFTVPGQKAKSVHVSKLKVVHKKDGYTYTFCPQLSINV
;
A
#
# COMPACT_ATOMS: atom_id res chain seq x y z
N MET A 1 -24.95 16.68 -10.21
CA MET A 1 -23.55 17.15 -10.28
C MET A 1 -22.69 16.11 -11.01
N HIS A 2 -22.47 16.22 -12.33
CA HIS A 2 -21.87 15.11 -13.12
C HIS A 2 -20.69 15.48 -14.06
N TYR A 3 -20.10 16.68 -13.95
CA TYR A 3 -19.31 17.26 -15.05
C TYR A 3 -17.82 17.58 -14.80
N SER A 4 -17.15 17.03 -13.78
CA SER A 4 -15.70 17.30 -13.60
C SER A 4 -14.75 16.19 -14.09
N VAL A 5 -15.25 14.98 -14.38
CA VAL A 5 -14.40 13.81 -14.73
C VAL A 5 -14.36 13.46 -16.23
N ASN A 6 -15.24 14.06 -17.05
CA ASN A 6 -15.36 13.69 -18.46
C ASN A 6 -14.29 14.32 -19.37
N SER A 7 -13.75 15.48 -19.01
CA SER A 7 -12.72 16.18 -19.81
C SER A 7 -11.37 15.46 -19.75
N THR A 8 -10.97 14.97 -18.57
CA THR A 8 -9.76 14.16 -18.39
C THR A 8 -9.88 12.79 -19.03
N ARG A 9 -11.09 12.20 -19.08
CA ARG A 9 -11.34 10.90 -19.71
C ARG A 9 -10.94 10.87 -21.18
N TRP A 10 -11.39 11.83 -21.98
CA TRP A 10 -11.09 11.84 -23.42
C TRP A 10 -9.62 12.15 -23.71
N LYS A 11 -9.01 13.07 -22.94
CA LYS A 11 -7.59 13.36 -23.07
C LYS A 11 -6.73 12.14 -22.75
N LEU A 12 -7.07 11.39 -21.69
CA LEU A 12 -6.40 10.14 -21.33
C LEU A 12 -6.56 9.08 -22.42
N PHE A 13 -7.79 8.84 -22.88
CA PHE A 13 -8.08 7.86 -23.92
C PHE A 13 -7.31 8.13 -25.22
N ASN A 14 -7.35 9.36 -25.71
CA ASN A 14 -6.62 9.75 -26.92
C ASN A 14 -5.11 9.62 -26.73
N SER A 15 -4.58 9.99 -25.56
CA SER A 15 -3.15 9.86 -25.24
C SER A 15 -2.69 8.41 -25.09
N LEU A 16 -3.58 7.48 -24.73
CA LEU A 16 -3.25 6.05 -24.70
C LEU A 16 -3.32 5.43 -26.09
N LYS A 17 -4.30 5.84 -26.90
CA LYS A 17 -4.41 5.40 -28.30
C LYS A 17 -3.19 5.77 -29.15
N THR A 18 -2.60 6.95 -28.93
CA THR A 18 -1.38 7.35 -29.66
C THR A 18 -0.18 6.45 -29.37
N LYS A 19 -0.21 5.64 -28.30
CA LYS A 19 0.83 4.65 -27.99
C LYS A 19 0.67 3.32 -28.74
N GLY A 20 -0.33 3.19 -29.62
CA GLY A 20 -0.60 1.94 -30.35
C GLY A 20 -1.20 0.83 -29.50
N LEU A 21 -1.71 1.16 -28.31
CA LEU A 21 -2.39 0.20 -27.44
C LEU A 21 -3.85 0.04 -27.89
N GLU A 22 -4.36 -1.18 -27.84
CA GLU A 22 -5.79 -1.43 -27.93
C GLU A 22 -6.46 -0.95 -26.64
N VAL A 23 -7.17 0.18 -26.73
CA VAL A 23 -7.82 0.82 -25.57
C VAL A 23 -9.32 0.78 -25.78
N THR A 24 -10.02 0.12 -24.87
CA THR A 24 -11.47 0.11 -24.78
C THR A 24 -11.94 1.00 -23.64
N ILE A 25 -13.18 1.49 -23.72
CA ILE A 25 -13.81 2.29 -22.67
C ILE A 25 -15.14 1.65 -22.28
N GLY A 26 -15.50 1.75 -21.00
CA GLY A 26 -16.80 1.33 -20.49
C GLY A 26 -17.50 2.48 -19.77
N SER A 27 -18.82 2.40 -19.66
CA SER A 27 -19.57 3.30 -18.78
C SER A 27 -19.62 2.75 -17.36
N GLY A 28 -19.74 3.63 -16.35
CA GLY A 28 -19.95 3.18 -14.97
C GLY A 28 -21.24 2.37 -14.78
N GLY A 29 -22.24 2.61 -15.64
CA GLY A 29 -23.47 1.80 -15.71
C GLY A 29 -23.20 0.37 -16.18
N GLN A 30 -22.41 0.21 -17.24
CA GLN A 30 -21.99 -1.10 -17.77
C GLN A 30 -21.18 -1.87 -16.72
N THR A 31 -20.22 -1.23 -16.06
CA THR A 31 -19.45 -1.84 -14.97
C THR A 31 -20.36 -2.34 -13.84
N LYS A 32 -21.33 -1.52 -13.41
CA LYS A 32 -22.30 -1.92 -12.39
C LYS A 32 -23.20 -3.06 -12.85
N PHE A 33 -23.63 -3.07 -14.11
CA PHE A 33 -24.44 -4.12 -14.71
C PHE A 33 -23.68 -5.45 -14.76
N ASN A 34 -22.47 -5.47 -15.31
CA ASN A 34 -21.61 -6.66 -15.39
C ASN A 34 -21.38 -7.26 -13.99
N ARG A 35 -21.05 -6.41 -13.01
CA ARG A 35 -20.83 -6.83 -11.62
C ARG A 35 -22.08 -7.46 -11.00
N ARG A 36 -23.26 -6.84 -11.20
CA ARG A 36 -24.54 -7.35 -10.66
C ARG A 36 -24.98 -8.63 -11.35
N LYS A 37 -24.82 -8.75 -12.67
CA LYS A 37 -25.14 -9.95 -13.45
C LYS A 37 -24.36 -11.17 -12.93
N GLN A 38 -23.12 -10.96 -12.50
CA GLN A 38 -22.25 -11.99 -11.93
C GLN A 38 -22.35 -12.09 -10.39
N GLN A 39 -23.28 -11.36 -9.76
CA GLN A 39 -23.50 -11.37 -8.30
C GLN A 39 -22.27 -11.01 -7.45
N LEU A 40 -21.37 -10.19 -7.99
CA LEU A 40 -20.10 -9.86 -7.33
C LEU A 40 -20.25 -8.69 -6.33
N PRO A 41 -19.56 -8.73 -5.18
CA PRO A 41 -19.58 -7.65 -4.20
C PRO A 41 -18.89 -6.39 -4.76
N LYS A 42 -19.24 -5.23 -4.22
CA LYS A 42 -18.61 -3.97 -4.64
C LYS A 42 -17.20 -3.85 -4.02
N ALA A 43 -16.18 -3.83 -4.87
CA ALA A 43 -14.80 -3.52 -4.51
C ALA A 43 -14.10 -2.87 -5.72
N HIS A 44 -13.12 -1.98 -5.49
CA HIS A 44 -12.45 -1.26 -6.57
C HIS A 44 -11.79 -2.17 -7.61
N CYS A 45 -11.14 -3.25 -7.17
CA CYS A 45 -10.52 -4.24 -8.06
C CYS A 45 -11.56 -5.05 -8.86
N ILE A 46 -12.71 -5.37 -8.26
CA ILE A 46 -13.81 -6.08 -8.92
C ILE A 46 -14.47 -5.17 -9.95
N ASP A 47 -14.76 -3.91 -9.58
CA ASP A 47 -15.30 -2.91 -10.49
C ASP A 47 -14.35 -2.70 -11.68
N ALA A 48 -13.02 -2.68 -11.46
CA ALA A 48 -12.03 -2.59 -12.54
C ALA A 48 -12.06 -3.80 -13.49
N ALA A 49 -12.19 -5.02 -12.95
CA ALA A 49 -12.34 -6.24 -13.76
C ALA A 49 -13.66 -6.29 -14.55
N CYS A 50 -14.69 -5.56 -14.10
CA CYS A 50 -16.00 -5.49 -14.76
C CYS A 50 -16.10 -4.42 -15.87
N VAL A 51 -15.01 -3.70 -16.18
CA VAL A 51 -15.01 -2.64 -17.22
C VAL A 51 -15.01 -3.27 -18.62
N GLY A 52 -15.87 -2.77 -19.50
CA GLY A 52 -15.93 -3.19 -20.91
C GLY A 52 -16.89 -4.36 -21.15
N GLU A 53 -16.64 -5.10 -22.22
CA GLU A 53 -17.42 -6.29 -22.59
C GLU A 53 -16.90 -7.50 -21.82
N VAL A 54 -17.61 -7.85 -20.74
CA VAL A 54 -17.22 -8.90 -19.82
C VAL A 54 -18.36 -9.90 -19.68
N ASN A 55 -18.17 -11.10 -20.23
CA ASN A 55 -19.16 -12.18 -20.15
C ASN A 55 -19.11 -12.89 -18.80
N GLN A 56 -17.92 -13.28 -18.36
CA GLN A 56 -17.68 -14.02 -17.12
C GLN A 56 -16.29 -13.68 -16.56
N LEU A 57 -16.20 -13.47 -15.24
CA LEU A 57 -14.95 -13.30 -14.51
C LEU A 57 -14.67 -14.52 -13.65
N ASN A 58 -13.47 -15.08 -13.79
CA ASN A 58 -12.98 -16.16 -12.94
C ASN A 58 -11.84 -15.61 -12.07
N PHE A 59 -12.07 -15.55 -10.77
CA PHE A 59 -11.04 -15.14 -9.81
C PHE A 59 -10.17 -16.34 -9.46
N GLN A 60 -8.85 -16.18 -9.51
CA GLN A 60 -7.88 -17.21 -9.10
C GLN A 60 -7.40 -17.01 -7.65
N THR A 61 -7.89 -15.97 -6.99
CA THR A 61 -7.54 -15.63 -5.61
C THR A 61 -8.74 -15.02 -4.89
N THR A 62 -8.85 -15.33 -3.61
CA THR A 62 -9.81 -14.73 -2.68
C THR A 62 -9.23 -13.50 -1.97
N GLN A 63 -7.94 -13.20 -2.18
CA GLN A 63 -7.22 -12.15 -1.46
C GLN A 63 -6.60 -11.15 -2.44
N ALA A 64 -7.24 -10.00 -2.64
CA ALA A 64 -6.61 -8.89 -3.35
C ALA A 64 -5.75 -8.06 -2.41
N LEU A 65 -4.51 -7.75 -2.82
CA LEU A 65 -3.63 -6.85 -2.10
C LEU A 65 -4.02 -5.40 -2.34
N VAL A 66 -4.23 -4.64 -1.27
CA VAL A 66 -4.49 -3.21 -1.27
C VAL A 66 -3.22 -2.48 -0.89
N ALA A 67 -2.70 -1.66 -1.81
CA ALA A 67 -1.58 -0.78 -1.57
C ALA A 67 -2.08 0.65 -1.30
N ILE A 68 -1.81 1.17 -0.10
CA ILE A 68 -2.16 2.54 0.28
C ILE A 68 -0.88 3.36 0.34
N CYS A 69 -0.84 4.46 -0.43
CA CYS A 69 0.29 5.39 -0.37
C CYS A 69 0.30 6.15 0.97
N LYS A 70 1.37 6.00 1.73
CA LYS A 70 1.65 6.73 2.98
C LYS A 70 2.82 7.71 2.85
N GLY A 71 3.50 7.71 1.70
CA GLY A 71 4.67 8.53 1.43
C GLY A 71 5.94 8.00 2.11
N GLN A 72 7.09 8.50 1.66
CA GLN A 72 8.39 7.99 2.11
C GLN A 72 8.86 8.57 3.45
N GLY A 73 8.15 9.56 3.98
CA GLY A 73 8.48 10.27 5.23
C GLY A 73 8.54 11.78 5.02
N GLY A 74 8.51 12.53 6.13
CA GLY A 74 8.61 13.98 6.08
C GLY A 74 10.03 14.47 5.75
N ARG A 75 10.15 15.62 5.08
CA ARG A 75 11.43 16.29 4.86
C ARG A 75 11.97 16.99 6.10
N GLN A 76 11.17 17.09 7.15
CA GLN A 76 11.52 17.72 8.42
C GLN A 76 12.67 16.97 9.10
N LYS A 77 13.78 17.67 9.33
CA LYS A 77 15.06 17.09 9.81
C LYS A 77 15.22 17.10 11.33
N ALA A 78 14.39 17.87 12.02
CA ALA A 78 14.31 17.85 13.47
C ALA A 78 12.85 17.86 13.90
N ALA A 79 12.50 17.04 14.89
CA ALA A 79 11.29 17.34 15.63
C ALA A 79 11.56 18.59 16.47
N VAL A 80 10.62 19.52 16.46
CA VAL A 80 10.71 20.79 17.17
C VAL A 80 9.73 20.79 18.33
N ASN A 81 10.01 21.57 19.38
CA ASN A 81 9.04 21.85 20.42
C ASN A 81 7.98 22.86 19.90
N LYS A 82 7.01 23.19 20.76
CA LYS A 82 5.96 24.16 20.44
C LYS A 82 6.47 25.57 20.08
N TYR A 83 7.73 25.89 20.39
CA TYR A 83 8.38 27.17 20.12
C TYR A 83 9.32 27.12 18.89
N GLY A 84 9.40 25.98 18.20
CA GLY A 84 10.25 25.82 17.02
C GLY A 84 11.70 25.37 17.29
N TYR A 85 12.11 25.20 18.55
CA TYR A 85 13.45 24.72 18.87
C TYR A 85 13.59 23.22 18.65
N PRO A 86 14.70 22.73 18.04
CA PRO A 86 14.95 21.30 17.87
C PRO A 86 15.00 20.53 19.19
N ILE A 87 14.23 19.44 19.30
CA ILE A 87 14.26 18.50 20.43
C ILE A 87 14.87 17.14 20.07
N ARG A 88 14.83 16.76 18.78
CA ARG A 88 15.54 15.58 18.27
C ARG A 88 15.81 15.75 16.78
N TYR A 89 16.91 15.17 16.31
CA TYR A 89 17.25 15.13 14.89
C TYR A 89 16.88 13.78 14.29
N ASN A 90 16.29 13.82 13.10
CA ASN A 90 15.97 12.63 12.32
C ASN A 90 17.23 12.16 11.57
N PRO A 91 17.53 10.86 11.54
CA PRO A 91 18.73 10.35 10.87
C PRO A 91 18.67 10.63 9.36
N LEU A 92 19.80 11.07 8.79
CA LEU A 92 19.95 11.35 7.35
C LEU A 92 20.23 10.08 6.53
N LYS A 93 20.75 9.05 7.19
CA LYS A 93 21.13 7.77 6.59
C LYS A 93 20.47 6.63 7.39
N PRO A 94 20.24 5.47 6.75
CA PRO A 94 19.78 4.28 7.46
C PRO A 94 20.69 3.97 8.66
N ILE A 95 20.09 3.65 9.80
CA ILE A 95 20.82 3.28 11.01
C ILE A 95 21.15 1.80 10.89
N LYS A 96 22.44 1.46 10.79
CA LYS A 96 22.92 0.07 10.61
C LYS A 96 22.31 -0.62 9.38
N GLY A 97 22.01 0.15 8.34
CA GLY A 97 21.36 -0.34 7.12
C GLY A 97 19.82 -0.37 7.16
N TRP A 98 19.20 0.06 8.26
CA TRP A 98 17.74 0.01 8.46
C TRP A 98 17.10 1.40 8.53
N ASN A 99 15.88 1.51 8.01
CA ASN A 99 15.02 2.68 8.12
C ASN A 99 13.83 2.42 9.06
N SER A 100 13.31 3.49 9.66
CA SER A 100 12.05 3.42 10.42
C SER A 100 10.90 2.97 9.53
N GLY A 101 10.24 1.90 9.95
CA GLY A 101 9.12 1.29 9.24
C GLY A 101 9.50 0.15 8.31
N ASP A 102 10.78 -0.20 8.17
CA ASP A 102 11.18 -1.43 7.48
C ASP A 102 10.52 -2.64 8.15
N LEU A 103 10.13 -3.62 7.34
CA LEU A 103 9.54 -4.87 7.79
C LEU A 103 10.67 -5.87 8.05
N ALA A 104 10.67 -6.47 9.24
CA ALA A 104 11.66 -7.42 9.68
C ALA A 104 11.01 -8.72 10.16
N LEU A 105 11.70 -9.82 9.94
CA LEU A 105 11.47 -11.11 10.57
C LEU A 105 12.40 -11.22 11.77
N ASN A 106 11.86 -11.51 12.95
CA ASN A 106 12.66 -11.96 14.08
C ASN A 106 12.99 -13.45 13.86
N ILE A 107 14.27 -13.77 13.67
CA ILE A 107 14.71 -15.12 13.34
C ILE A 107 14.55 -16.12 14.50
N GLU A 108 14.45 -15.64 15.74
CA GLU A 108 14.29 -16.51 16.92
C GLU A 108 12.81 -16.85 17.16
N THR A 109 11.91 -15.89 16.96
CA THR A 109 10.47 -16.07 17.25
C THR A 109 9.63 -16.37 16.02
N GLY A 110 10.16 -16.14 14.81
CA GLY A 110 9.41 -16.21 13.56
C GLY A 110 8.42 -15.05 13.37
N GLU A 111 8.35 -14.10 14.30
CA GLU A 111 7.42 -12.97 14.22
C GLU A 111 7.83 -11.97 13.13
N VAL A 112 6.85 -11.45 12.39
CA VAL A 112 7.04 -10.37 11.42
C VAL A 112 6.49 -9.07 11.97
N GLY A 113 7.31 -8.02 11.94
CA GLY A 113 6.97 -6.72 12.51
C GLY A 113 7.77 -5.59 11.90
N ARG A 114 7.44 -4.35 12.28
CA ARG A 114 8.16 -3.16 11.80
C ARG A 114 9.22 -2.73 12.78
N VAL A 115 10.35 -2.27 12.26
CA VAL A 115 11.46 -1.77 13.08
C VAL A 115 11.47 -0.25 13.16
N ASN A 116 11.83 0.26 14.33
CA ASN A 116 12.23 1.64 14.56
C ASN A 116 13.67 1.62 15.07
N PRO A 117 14.65 1.80 14.18
CA PRO A 117 16.06 1.76 14.52
C PRO A 117 16.47 2.82 15.54
N ARG A 118 17.43 2.48 16.41
CA ARG A 118 17.97 3.38 17.44
C ARG A 118 19.47 3.57 17.23
N SER A 119 19.93 4.81 17.11
CA SER A 119 21.33 5.10 16.76
C SER A 119 22.33 4.60 17.82
N LYS A 120 22.00 4.76 19.11
CA LYS A 120 22.92 4.49 20.22
C LYS A 120 22.94 3.02 20.70
N SER A 121 22.00 2.18 20.24
CA SER A 121 21.82 0.81 20.75
C SER A 121 21.91 -0.22 19.62
N ASN A 122 22.46 -1.40 19.90
CA ASN A 122 22.39 -2.57 19.00
C ASN A 122 21.03 -3.28 19.02
N SER A 123 20.01 -2.67 19.63
CA SER A 123 18.65 -3.18 19.62
C SER A 123 17.69 -2.16 19.03
N PHE A 124 16.72 -2.62 18.27
CA PHE A 124 15.65 -1.80 17.69
C PHE A 124 14.34 -1.97 18.45
N ASN A 125 13.47 -0.97 18.34
CA ASN A 125 12.08 -1.16 18.71
C ASN A 125 11.41 -1.96 17.57
N PHE A 126 10.94 -3.15 17.87
CA PHE A 126 10.29 -4.07 16.95
C PHE A 126 8.82 -4.19 17.33
N THR A 127 7.92 -3.85 16.40
CA THR A 127 6.48 -3.83 16.64
C THR A 127 5.79 -4.81 15.72
N VAL A 128 5.30 -5.90 16.30
CA VAL A 128 4.37 -6.83 15.65
C VAL A 128 2.98 -6.16 15.62
N PRO A 129 2.23 -6.25 14.51
CA PRO A 129 0.87 -5.71 14.45
C PRO A 129 0.01 -6.19 15.64
N GLY A 130 -0.67 -5.26 16.31
CA GLY A 130 -1.51 -5.55 17.48
C GLY A 130 -0.77 -5.71 18.82
N GLN A 131 0.57 -5.68 18.84
CA GLN A 131 1.37 -5.81 20.05
C GLN A 131 2.11 -4.52 20.42
N LYS A 132 2.51 -4.40 21.68
CA LYS A 132 3.45 -3.36 22.13
C LYS A 132 4.84 -3.59 21.52
N ALA A 133 5.58 -2.49 21.31
CA ALA A 133 6.93 -2.57 20.79
C ALA A 133 7.87 -3.30 21.77
N LYS A 134 8.61 -4.28 21.26
CA LYS A 134 9.66 -5.03 21.98
C LYS A 134 11.04 -4.50 21.59
N SER A 135 12.02 -4.61 22.48
CA SER A 135 13.41 -4.28 22.16
C SER A 135 14.13 -5.53 21.66
N VAL A 136 14.53 -5.57 20.38
CA VAL A 136 15.15 -6.75 19.75
C VAL A 136 16.53 -6.41 19.19
N HIS A 137 17.52 -7.24 19.46
CA HIS A 137 18.89 -7.05 18.97
C HIS A 137 18.95 -7.16 17.43
N VAL A 138 19.75 -6.32 16.78
CA VAL A 138 19.81 -6.22 15.30
C VAL A 138 20.24 -7.55 14.64
N SER A 139 21.11 -8.32 15.28
CA SER A 139 21.53 -9.63 14.75
C SER A 139 20.39 -10.66 14.65
N LYS A 140 19.30 -10.44 15.39
CA LYS A 140 18.11 -11.32 15.41
C LYS A 140 17.07 -10.91 14.37
N LEU A 141 17.32 -9.83 13.62
CA LEU A 141 16.37 -9.28 12.66
C LEU A 141 16.88 -9.48 11.24
N LYS A 142 16.02 -10.04 10.38
CA LYS A 142 16.25 -10.16 8.94
C LYS A 142 15.28 -9.26 8.19
N VAL A 143 15.79 -8.48 7.23
CA VAL A 143 14.94 -7.61 6.41
C VAL A 143 14.00 -8.48 5.57
N VAL A 144 12.69 -8.20 5.64
CA VAL A 144 11.67 -8.80 4.77
C VAL A 144 11.31 -7.83 3.66
N HIS A 145 11.07 -6.56 4.01
CA HIS A 145 10.71 -5.51 3.06
C HIS A 145 11.25 -4.16 3.50
N LYS A 146 11.88 -3.43 2.58
CA LYS A 146 12.29 -2.05 2.83
C LYS A 146 11.10 -1.13 2.60
N LYS A 147 10.94 -0.13 3.47
CA LYS A 147 9.87 0.86 3.32
C LYS A 147 9.96 1.54 1.95
N ASP A 148 8.91 1.40 1.16
CA ASP A 148 8.75 1.94 -0.20
C ASP A 148 7.77 3.13 -0.25
N GLY A 149 7.14 3.46 0.87
CA GLY A 149 6.14 4.51 0.98
C GLY A 149 4.70 4.03 0.85
N TYR A 150 4.49 2.71 0.74
CA TYR A 150 3.19 2.09 0.74
C TYR A 150 2.96 1.25 2.00
N THR A 151 1.70 1.11 2.37
CA THR A 151 1.25 0.11 3.31
C THR A 151 0.36 -0.88 2.59
N TYR A 152 0.60 -2.16 2.85
CA TYR A 152 -0.08 -3.27 2.21
C TYR A 152 -1.02 -3.94 3.19
N THR A 153 -2.24 -4.20 2.74
CA THR A 153 -3.27 -4.95 3.48
C THR A 153 -4.09 -5.78 2.50
N PHE A 154 -4.80 -6.81 2.95
CA PHE A 154 -5.76 -7.49 2.08
C PHE A 154 -7.10 -6.77 2.04
N CYS A 155 -7.77 -6.81 0.88
CA CYS A 155 -9.10 -6.25 0.71
C CYS A 155 -10.11 -7.07 1.52
N PRO A 156 -10.79 -6.48 2.53
CA PRO A 156 -11.74 -7.22 3.35
C PRO A 156 -12.97 -7.69 2.56
N GLN A 157 -13.28 -7.03 1.44
CA GLN A 157 -14.51 -7.26 0.67
C GLN A 157 -14.39 -8.33 -0.42
N LEU A 158 -13.20 -8.91 -0.66
CA LEU A 158 -13.13 -10.13 -1.47
C LEU A 158 -13.50 -11.33 -0.61
N SER A 159 -14.78 -11.55 -0.44
CA SER A 159 -15.35 -12.83 -0.01
C SER A 159 -15.91 -13.54 -1.25
N ILE A 160 -15.06 -13.73 -2.26
CA ILE A 160 -15.44 -14.45 -3.48
C ILE A 160 -15.10 -15.91 -3.24
N ASN A 161 -16.06 -16.81 -3.41
CA ASN A 161 -15.75 -18.25 -3.43
C ASN A 161 -15.03 -18.54 -4.75
N VAL A 162 -13.79 -19.01 -4.67
CA VAL A 162 -13.01 -19.53 -5.81
C VAL A 162 -13.30 -21.02 -5.94
#